data_AF-A0A8T5UDQ6-F1
#
_entry.id   AF-A0A8T5UDQ6-F1
#
_cell.length_a   1.000
_cell.length_b   1.000
_cell.length_c   1.000
_cell.angle_alpha   90.00
_cell.angle_beta   90.00
_cell.angle_gamma   90.00
#
_symmetry.space_group_name_H-M   'P 1'
#
loop_
_entity.id
_entity.type
_entity.pdbx_description
1 polymer ?
#
loop_
_entity_poly.entity_id
_entity_poly.type
_entity_poly.pdbx_seq_one_letter_code
_entity_poly.pdbx_strand_id
1 'polypeptide(L)'
;MELYKFLPKTNCKKCGKPTCMAFSLDLLQGKVKVDDCPPLLEPKYKKQYDALKELLGSEEGQQKELKINIDDKLCDGCGICVTVCPVNARYCPSSLSGKAPDYPPEKHQLFQVIGGKCELLKIEYCRRLEAGGRERECRVCETYCPREAVKIEYV
;
A
#
# COMPACT_ATOMS: atom_id res chain seq x y z
N MET A 1 14.51 -5.20 -7.73
CA MET A 1 15.58 -6.24 -7.71
C MET A 1 16.99 -5.64 -7.56
N GLU A 2 17.13 -4.31 -7.47
CA GLU A 2 18.41 -3.60 -7.34
C GLU A 2 19.08 -3.75 -5.96
N LEU A 3 18.33 -3.60 -4.85
CA LEU A 3 18.89 -3.64 -3.49
C LEU A 3 19.59 -4.98 -3.16
N TYR A 4 19.05 -6.10 -3.68
CA TYR A 4 19.62 -7.44 -3.47
C TYR A 4 21.07 -7.57 -4.00
N LYS A 5 21.46 -6.77 -5.00
CA LYS A 5 22.83 -6.79 -5.55
C LYS A 5 23.87 -6.36 -4.53
N PHE A 6 23.48 -5.49 -3.60
CA PHE A 6 24.34 -4.95 -2.55
C PHE A 6 24.28 -5.77 -1.26
N LEU A 7 23.47 -6.83 -1.18
CA LEU A 7 23.45 -7.68 0.01
C LEU A 7 24.59 -8.72 0.01
N PRO A 8 24.98 -9.25 1.18
CA PRO A 8 26.02 -10.29 1.30
C PRO A 8 25.65 -11.65 0.68
N LYS A 9 24.36 -11.89 0.37
CA LYS A 9 23.82 -13.13 -0.24
C LYS A 9 24.15 -14.42 0.50
N THR A 10 24.45 -14.34 1.80
CA THR A 10 24.82 -15.51 2.63
C THR A 10 23.61 -16.31 3.11
N ASN A 11 22.39 -15.76 3.03
CA ASN A 11 21.16 -16.36 3.56
C ASN A 11 21.31 -16.84 5.02
N CYS A 12 22.13 -16.15 5.82
CA CYS A 12 22.51 -16.58 7.17
C CYS A 12 21.39 -16.47 8.23
N LYS A 13 20.26 -15.82 7.90
CA LYS A 13 19.10 -15.62 8.78
C LYS A 13 19.35 -14.83 10.08
N LYS A 14 20.53 -14.22 10.26
CA LYS A 14 20.89 -13.42 11.45
C LYS A 14 19.98 -12.20 11.68
N CYS A 15 19.34 -11.70 10.62
CA CYS A 15 18.34 -10.61 10.68
C CYS A 15 16.89 -11.11 10.84
N GLY A 16 16.67 -12.40 11.10
CA GLY A 16 15.34 -13.00 11.24
C GLY A 16 14.58 -13.24 9.93
N LYS A 17 15.12 -12.84 8.77
CA LYS A 17 14.52 -13.11 7.45
C LYS A 17 14.99 -14.46 6.86
N PRO A 18 14.12 -15.19 6.15
CA PRO A 18 14.44 -16.52 5.64
C PRO A 18 15.52 -16.52 4.54
N THR A 19 15.62 -15.43 3.77
CA THR A 19 16.63 -15.23 2.72
C THR A 19 17.07 -13.77 2.66
N CYS A 20 18.24 -13.51 2.07
CA CYS A 20 18.69 -12.14 1.76
C CYS A 20 17.73 -11.45 0.78
N MET A 21 17.07 -12.20 -0.11
CA MET A 21 16.05 -11.65 -1.00
C MET A 21 14.83 -11.15 -0.22
N ALA A 22 14.36 -11.91 0.78
CA ALA A 22 13.27 -11.47 1.65
C ALA A 22 13.65 -10.20 2.42
N PHE A 23 14.87 -10.11 2.95
CA PHE A 23 15.39 -8.88 3.56
C PHE A 23 15.40 -7.70 2.58
N SER A 24 15.87 -7.91 1.34
CA SER A 24 15.85 -6.88 0.29
C SER A 24 14.45 -6.35 -0.01
N LEU A 25 13.42 -7.20 0.04
CA LEU A 25 12.04 -6.81 -0.22
C LEU A 25 11.47 -6.00 0.94
N ASP A 26 11.71 -6.44 2.18
CA ASP A 26 11.27 -5.69 3.36
C ASP A 26 11.99 -4.35 3.49
N LEU A 27 13.28 -4.29 3.11
CA LEU A 27 14.06 -3.06 3.05
C LEU A 27 13.49 -2.08 2.01
N LEU A 28 13.14 -2.57 0.82
CA LEU A 28 12.45 -1.78 -0.21
C LEU A 28 11.08 -1.27 0.25
N GLN A 29 10.41 -2.02 1.12
CA GLN A 29 9.10 -1.66 1.68
C GLN A 29 9.19 -0.77 2.91
N GLY A 30 10.39 -0.37 3.34
CA GLY A 30 10.59 0.45 4.55
C GLY A 30 10.24 -0.27 5.85
N LYS A 31 10.12 -1.61 5.85
CA LYS A 31 9.79 -2.41 7.04
C LYS A 31 11.00 -2.69 7.93
N VAL A 32 12.19 -2.63 7.36
CA VAL A 32 13.47 -2.85 8.02
C VAL A 32 14.47 -1.81 7.51
N LYS A 33 15.54 -1.60 8.27
CA LYS A 33 16.69 -0.76 7.94
C LYS A 33 17.85 -1.63 7.48
N VAL A 34 18.78 -1.05 6.72
CA VAL A 34 20.09 -1.61 6.35
C VAL A 34 20.82 -2.11 7.61
N ASP A 35 20.69 -1.36 8.71
CA ASP A 35 21.30 -1.66 10.02
C ASP A 35 20.77 -2.96 10.63
N ASP A 36 19.58 -3.42 10.22
CA ASP A 36 18.97 -4.67 10.70
C ASP A 36 19.63 -5.92 10.09
N CYS A 37 20.66 -5.77 9.23
CA CYS A 37 21.45 -6.88 8.71
C CYS A 37 22.81 -6.95 9.40
N PRO A 38 23.00 -7.82 10.43
CA PRO A 38 24.28 -7.89 11.15
C PRO A 38 25.50 -8.14 10.25
N PRO A 39 25.43 -8.98 9.19
CA PRO A 39 26.54 -9.12 8.26
C PRO A 39 26.93 -7.81 7.58
N LEU A 40 26.00 -6.92 7.20
CA LEU A 40 26.34 -5.68 6.49
C LEU A 40 27.20 -4.71 7.32
N LEU A 41 27.16 -4.85 8.65
CA LEU A 41 27.97 -4.04 9.58
C LEU A 41 29.44 -4.51 9.65
N GLU A 42 29.78 -5.66 9.06
CA GLU A 42 31.15 -6.14 9.01
C GLU A 42 32.02 -5.28 8.07
N PRO A 43 33.30 -5.00 8.42
CA PRO A 43 34.18 -4.14 7.61
C PRO A 43 34.31 -4.56 6.14
N LYS A 44 34.22 -5.88 5.89
CA LYS A 44 34.30 -6.47 4.54
C LYS A 44 33.16 -6.03 3.61
N TYR A 45 32.02 -5.61 4.16
CA TYR A 45 30.84 -5.17 3.41
C TYR A 45 30.57 -3.67 3.54
N LYS A 46 31.50 -2.89 4.11
CA LYS A 46 31.34 -1.44 4.30
C LYS A 46 30.93 -0.70 3.02
N LYS A 47 31.55 -1.03 1.88
CA LYS A 47 31.20 -0.42 0.58
C LYS A 47 29.75 -0.69 0.16
N GLN A 48 29.23 -1.88 0.47
CA GLN A 48 27.85 -2.25 0.15
C GLN A 48 26.86 -1.55 1.08
N TYR A 49 27.21 -1.43 2.36
CA TYR A 49 26.45 -0.69 3.36
C TYR A 49 26.33 0.78 2.97
N ASP A 50 27.44 1.43 2.64
CA ASP A 50 27.46 2.85 2.25
C ASP A 50 26.60 3.08 0.99
N ALA A 51 26.75 2.22 -0.02
CA ALA A 51 25.93 2.29 -1.24
C ALA A 51 24.43 2.10 -0.97
N LEU A 52 24.05 1.19 -0.06
CA LEU A 52 22.65 1.00 0.33
C LEU A 52 22.07 2.21 1.07
N LYS A 53 22.85 2.81 1.98
CA LYS A 53 22.46 4.02 2.71
C LYS A 53 22.31 5.22 1.76
N GLU A 54 23.20 5.38 0.79
CA GLU A 54 23.11 6.45 -0.21
C GLU A 54 21.87 6.27 -1.11
N LEU A 55 21.59 5.03 -1.54
CA LEU A 55 20.43 4.73 -2.39
C LEU A 55 19.08 4.92 -1.68
N LEU A 56 19.00 4.62 -0.38
CA LEU A 56 17.76 4.71 0.40
C LEU A 56 17.58 6.10 1.06
N GLY A 57 18.68 6.83 1.26
CA GLY A 57 18.68 8.17 1.84
C GLY A 57 18.01 8.21 3.22
N SER A 58 17.36 9.33 3.52
CA SER A 58 16.66 9.58 4.78
C SER A 58 15.28 8.91 4.91
N GLU A 59 14.79 8.26 3.87
CA GLU A 59 13.47 7.58 3.85
C GLU A 59 13.55 6.11 4.34
N GLU A 60 14.74 5.64 4.72
CA GLU A 60 14.97 4.27 5.18
C GLU A 60 14.17 3.92 6.44
N GLY A 61 13.39 2.84 6.38
CA GLY A 61 12.59 2.38 7.50
C GLY A 61 11.35 3.24 7.79
N GLN A 62 11.01 4.20 6.91
CA GLN A 62 9.76 4.95 7.01
C GLN A 62 8.63 4.15 6.36
N GLN A 63 7.76 3.57 7.18
CA GLN A 63 6.55 2.91 6.68
C GLN A 63 5.55 3.98 6.24
N LYS A 64 5.44 4.20 4.92
CA LYS A 64 4.50 5.18 4.37
C LYS A 64 3.06 4.77 4.66
N GLU A 65 2.29 5.68 5.23
CA GLU A 65 0.87 5.53 5.51
C GLU A 65 0.07 5.71 4.22
N LEU A 66 -0.87 4.78 3.98
CA LEU A 66 -1.78 4.89 2.85
C LEU A 66 -2.84 5.95 3.16
N LYS A 67 -2.94 6.96 2.30
CA LYS A 67 -4.04 7.92 2.30
C LYS A 67 -4.81 7.85 0.98
N ILE A 68 -6.13 7.86 1.07
CA ILE A 68 -7.02 8.04 -0.07
C ILE A 68 -7.70 9.38 0.13
N ASN A 69 -7.28 10.37 -0.65
CA ASN A 69 -7.84 11.71 -0.62
C ASN A 69 -9.00 11.82 -1.62
N ILE A 70 -10.09 12.46 -1.22
CA ILE A 70 -11.25 12.74 -2.07
C ILE A 70 -11.46 14.25 -2.09
N ASP A 71 -11.33 14.87 -3.26
CA ASP A 71 -11.60 16.29 -3.45
C ASP A 71 -13.10 16.53 -3.69
N ASP A 72 -13.77 17.07 -2.67
CA ASP A 72 -15.19 17.39 -2.71
C ASP A 72 -15.57 18.42 -3.78
N LYS A 73 -14.65 19.29 -4.20
CA LYS A 73 -14.91 20.28 -5.25
C LYS A 73 -14.99 19.63 -6.63
N LEU A 74 -14.22 18.56 -6.84
CA LEU A 74 -14.20 17.81 -8.10
C LEU A 74 -15.25 16.70 -8.13
N CYS A 75 -15.55 16.08 -6.99
CA CYS A 75 -16.48 14.96 -6.89
C CYS A 75 -17.92 15.38 -7.23
N ASP A 76 -18.57 14.64 -8.11
CA ASP A 76 -19.98 14.83 -8.51
C ASP A 76 -20.91 13.73 -7.99
N GLY A 77 -20.38 12.79 -7.19
CA GLY A 77 -21.17 11.71 -6.61
C GLY A 77 -21.61 10.62 -7.59
N CYS A 78 -20.95 10.48 -8.75
CA CYS A 78 -21.30 9.45 -9.75
C CYS A 78 -21.25 7.99 -9.25
N GLY A 79 -20.65 7.72 -8.09
CA GLY A 79 -20.66 6.41 -7.44
C GLY A 79 -19.74 5.36 -8.06
N ILE A 80 -18.95 5.70 -9.09
CA ILE A 80 -18.02 4.75 -9.72
C ILE A 80 -16.99 4.25 -8.70
N CYS A 81 -16.49 5.11 -7.80
CA CYS A 81 -15.62 4.73 -6.67
C CYS A 81 -16.22 3.60 -5.81
N VAL A 82 -17.55 3.61 -5.64
CA VAL A 82 -18.29 2.64 -4.83
C VAL A 82 -18.44 1.30 -5.55
N THR A 83 -18.79 1.32 -6.83
CA THR A 83 -19.12 0.12 -7.61
C THR A 83 -17.89 -0.63 -8.11
N VAL A 84 -16.81 0.07 -8.46
CA VAL A 84 -15.56 -0.57 -8.94
C VAL A 84 -14.68 -1.08 -7.80
N CYS A 85 -14.98 -0.71 -6.55
CA CYS A 85 -14.20 -1.11 -5.39
C CYS A 85 -14.34 -2.62 -5.12
N PRO A 86 -13.25 -3.41 -5.14
CA PRO A 86 -13.34 -4.86 -4.98
C PRO A 86 -13.80 -5.28 -3.58
N VAL A 87 -13.54 -4.44 -2.57
CA VAL A 87 -13.95 -4.69 -1.18
C VAL A 87 -15.45 -4.49 -1.04
N ASN A 88 -15.99 -3.40 -1.59
CA ASN A 88 -17.43 -3.19 -1.68
C ASN A 88 -18.09 -4.34 -2.45
N ALA A 89 -17.59 -4.66 -3.64
CA ALA A 89 -18.14 -5.74 -4.47
C ALA A 89 -18.13 -7.11 -3.75
N ARG A 90 -17.14 -7.37 -2.90
CA ARG A 90 -16.99 -8.64 -2.17
C ARG A 90 -17.82 -8.71 -0.91
N TYR A 91 -17.94 -7.61 -0.17
CA TYR A 91 -18.48 -7.63 1.20
C TYR A 91 -19.81 -6.89 1.36
N CYS A 92 -20.30 -6.20 0.33
CA CYS A 92 -21.61 -5.55 0.35
C CYS A 92 -22.64 -6.42 -0.41
N PRO A 93 -23.62 -7.04 0.26
CA PRO A 93 -24.63 -7.91 -0.38
C PRO A 93 -25.45 -7.20 -1.47
N SER A 94 -25.69 -5.90 -1.33
CA SER A 94 -26.35 -5.07 -2.34
C SER A 94 -25.64 -5.14 -3.71
N SER A 95 -24.31 -5.17 -3.72
CA SER A 95 -23.52 -5.33 -4.96
C SER A 95 -23.78 -6.66 -5.66
N LEU A 96 -24.02 -7.74 -4.91
CA LEU A 96 -24.35 -9.06 -5.49
C LEU A 96 -25.73 -9.05 -6.19
N SER A 97 -26.61 -8.13 -5.81
CA SER A 97 -27.92 -7.92 -6.44
C SER A 97 -27.91 -6.87 -7.56
N GLY A 98 -26.73 -6.42 -8.01
CA GLY A 98 -26.58 -5.38 -9.03
C GLY A 98 -26.89 -3.96 -8.54
N LYS A 99 -26.98 -3.75 -7.21
CA LYS A 99 -27.21 -2.44 -6.61
C LYS A 99 -25.90 -1.87 -6.07
N ALA A 100 -25.76 -0.55 -6.13
CA ALA A 100 -24.66 0.10 -5.42
C ALA A 100 -24.86 -0.07 -3.90
N PRO A 101 -23.79 -0.33 -3.13
CA PRO A 101 -23.80 -0.21 -1.68
C PRO A 101 -24.35 1.14 -1.24
N ASP A 102 -25.36 1.09 -0.39
CA ASP A 102 -26.13 2.24 0.08
C ASP A 102 -26.17 2.29 1.62
N TYR A 103 -27.13 3.03 2.17
CA TYR A 103 -27.28 3.23 3.61
C TYR A 103 -28.31 2.24 4.18
N PRO A 104 -28.07 1.66 5.37
CA PRO A 104 -26.90 1.82 6.23
C PRO A 104 -25.64 1.13 5.67
N PRO A 105 -24.43 1.67 5.94
CA PRO A 105 -23.21 1.10 5.41
C PRO A 105 -22.93 -0.29 5.99
N GLU A 106 -22.51 -1.20 5.13
CA GLU A 106 -22.08 -2.54 5.52
C GLU A 106 -20.77 -2.52 6.32
N LYS A 107 -20.52 -3.58 7.11
CA LYS A 107 -19.36 -3.65 8.01
C LYS A 107 -18.02 -3.33 7.33
N HIS A 108 -17.83 -3.76 6.09
CA HIS A 108 -16.57 -3.61 5.34
C HIS A 108 -16.66 -2.58 4.20
N GLN A 109 -17.73 -1.79 4.16
CA GLN A 109 -17.96 -0.83 3.07
C GLN A 109 -16.90 0.26 3.09
N LEU A 110 -16.12 0.36 2.01
CA LEU A 110 -15.03 1.31 1.86
C LEU A 110 -15.53 2.68 1.41
N PHE A 111 -16.40 2.70 0.41
CA PHE A 111 -16.92 3.93 -0.17
C PHE A 111 -18.45 3.93 -0.15
N GLN A 112 -19.04 5.10 -0.04
CA GLN A 112 -20.47 5.35 -0.23
C GLN A 112 -20.68 6.72 -0.86
N VAL A 113 -21.80 6.92 -1.57
CA VAL A 113 -22.23 8.28 -1.94
C VAL A 113 -23.18 8.82 -0.86
N ILE A 114 -22.79 9.89 -0.19
CA ILE A 114 -23.57 10.57 0.84
C ILE A 114 -23.66 12.05 0.46
N GLY A 115 -24.86 12.63 0.44
CA GLY A 115 -25.06 14.03 0.07
C GLY A 115 -24.58 14.39 -1.35
N GLY A 116 -24.53 13.43 -2.27
CA GLY A 116 -24.01 13.63 -3.63
C GLY A 116 -22.47 13.67 -3.72
N LYS A 117 -21.75 13.20 -2.68
CA LYS A 117 -20.28 13.12 -2.64
C LYS A 117 -19.81 11.71 -2.27
N CYS A 118 -18.66 11.30 -2.81
CA CYS A 118 -18.03 10.03 -2.45
C CYS A 118 -17.39 10.20 -1.06
N GLU A 119 -17.83 9.44 -0.08
CA GLU A 119 -17.23 9.38 1.25
C GLU A 119 -16.46 8.07 1.42
N LEU A 120 -15.25 8.17 1.98
CA LEU A 120 -14.43 7.04 2.40
C LEU A 120 -14.79 6.69 3.85
N LEU A 121 -15.37 5.51 4.07
CA LEU A 121 -15.91 5.13 5.37
C LEU A 121 -14.92 4.33 6.24
N LYS A 122 -14.26 3.33 5.64
CA LYS A 122 -13.50 2.31 6.37
C LYS A 122 -12.19 1.93 5.70
N ILE A 123 -11.23 2.87 5.69
CA ILE A 123 -9.92 2.69 5.04
C ILE A 123 -9.19 1.44 5.52
N GLU A 124 -9.42 0.99 6.75
CA GLU A 124 -8.84 -0.23 7.33
C GLU A 124 -9.13 -1.49 6.52
N TYR A 125 -10.26 -1.54 5.81
CA TYR A 125 -10.60 -2.66 4.93
C TYR A 125 -10.09 -2.49 3.50
N CYS A 126 -9.37 -1.42 3.21
CA CYS A 126 -8.74 -1.24 1.92
C CYS A 126 -7.83 -2.42 1.62
N ARG A 127 -8.07 -3.07 0.49
CA ARG A 127 -7.26 -4.23 0.08
C ARG A 127 -5.78 -3.90 -0.07
N ARG A 128 -5.37 -2.63 -0.09
CA ARG A 128 -3.96 -2.20 -0.09
C ARG A 128 -3.28 -2.35 1.28
N LEU A 129 -4.04 -2.33 2.39
CA LEU A 129 -3.52 -2.42 3.76
C LEU A 129 -3.25 -3.87 4.17
N GLU A 130 -4.22 -4.76 3.96
CA GLU A 130 -4.11 -6.19 4.31
C GLU A 130 -3.31 -7.02 3.27
N ALA A 131 -2.89 -6.40 2.17
CA ALA A 131 -2.22 -7.07 1.06
C ALA A 131 -0.77 -7.50 1.34
N GLY A 132 -0.53 -8.81 1.27
CA GLY A 132 0.77 -9.39 0.99
C GLY A 132 1.01 -9.49 -0.53
N GLY A 133 1.95 -8.73 -1.09
CA GLY A 133 2.31 -8.82 -2.51
C GLY A 133 1.53 -7.88 -3.45
N ARG A 134 1.12 -8.37 -4.64
CA ARG A 134 0.57 -7.57 -5.77
C ARG A 134 -0.75 -6.85 -5.46
N GLU A 135 -1.44 -7.24 -4.40
CA GLU A 135 -2.71 -6.63 -3.97
C GLU A 135 -2.52 -5.19 -3.46
N ARG A 136 -1.29 -4.79 -3.14
CA ARG A 136 -0.87 -3.40 -2.86
C ARG A 136 -0.86 -2.51 -4.10
N GLU A 137 -1.25 -2.98 -5.29
CA GLU A 137 -1.25 -2.19 -6.52
C GLU A 137 -2.64 -1.69 -6.93
N CYS A 138 -3.71 -2.07 -6.23
CA CYS A 138 -5.08 -1.66 -6.57
C CYS A 138 -5.28 -0.14 -6.59
N ARG A 139 -5.56 0.45 -7.76
CA ARG A 139 -5.86 1.88 -7.93
C ARG A 139 -7.25 2.16 -8.52
N VAL A 140 -8.15 1.18 -8.54
CA VAL A 140 -9.40 1.28 -9.33
C VAL A 140 -10.26 2.51 -8.99
N CYS A 141 -10.33 2.92 -7.72
CA CYS A 141 -11.10 4.12 -7.34
C CYS A 141 -10.47 5.42 -7.86
N GLU A 142 -9.14 5.48 -7.98
CA GLU A 142 -8.40 6.60 -8.58
C GLU A 142 -8.46 6.51 -10.12
N THR A 143 -8.17 5.34 -10.69
CA THR A 143 -8.11 5.10 -12.14
C THR A 143 -9.46 5.33 -12.84
N TYR A 144 -10.57 4.92 -12.22
CA TYR A 144 -11.90 5.06 -12.82
C TYR A 144 -12.65 6.30 -12.34
N CYS A 145 -12.03 7.20 -11.58
CA CYS A 145 -12.68 8.46 -11.21
C CYS A 145 -12.69 9.41 -12.42
N PRO A 146 -13.86 9.68 -13.06
CA PRO A 146 -13.91 10.51 -14.26
C PRO A 146 -13.62 11.99 -13.98
N ARG A 147 -13.73 12.39 -12.71
CA ARG A 147 -13.47 13.75 -12.23
C ARG A 147 -12.06 13.91 -11.65
N GLU A 148 -11.29 12.83 -11.61
CA GLU A 148 -9.97 12.77 -10.96
C GLU A 148 -10.00 13.23 -9.48
N ALA A 149 -11.17 13.15 -8.84
CA ALA A 149 -11.40 13.59 -7.46
C ALA A 149 -10.76 12.66 -6.42
N VAL A 150 -10.48 11.39 -6.77
CA VAL A 150 -9.89 10.41 -5.86
C VAL A 150 -8.41 10.27 -6.16
N LYS A 151 -7.54 10.47 -5.16
CA LYS A 151 -6.08 10.30 -5.25
C LYS A 151 -5.56 9.36 -4.17
N ILE A 152 -4.68 8.43 -4.55
CA ILE A 152 -4.06 7.46 -3.63
C ILE A 152 -2.61 7.86 -3.40
N GLU A 153 -2.31 8.19 -2.15
CA GLU A 153 -1.02 8.71 -1.70
C GLU A 153 -0.40 7.80 -0.64
N TYR A 154 0.94 7.83 -0.60
CA TYR A 154 1.75 7.16 0.41
C TYR A 154 2.58 8.24 1.08
N VAL A 155 2.18 8.63 2.29
CA VAL A 155 2.79 9.73 3.05
C VAL A 155 3.61 9.24 4.23
#